data_AF-A0A162CL40-F1
#
_entry.id   AF-A0A162CL40-F1
#
_cell.length_a   1.000
_cell.length_b   1.000
_cell.length_c   1.000
_cell.angle_alpha   90.00
_cell.angle_beta   90.00
_cell.angle_gamma   90.00
#
_symmetry.space_group_name_H-M   'P 1'
#
loop_
_entity.id
_entity.type
_entity.pdbx_description
1 polymer ?
#
loop_
_entity_poly.entity_id
_entity_poly.type
_entity_poly.pdbx_seq_one_letter_code
_entity_poly.pdbx_strand_id
1 'polypeptide(L)'
;MAKIVEVTLDKIPEYVQVDDHRTNTIIVKTQIEFHSLDISGNMEYLLHLFVYDVHGEKDIPVLISNWDDTKVFRVARNERKDDFLCKQSVLIKSDEANKTSKIIKTPMTMKLGKLQDNTSIYTRKFEVFATLIPAIDRVSKWSEPFESQLVFVD
;
A
#
# COMPACT_ATOMS: atom_id res chain seq x y z
N MET A 1 15.06 -10.02 2.37
CA MET A 1 13.65 -9.73 2.69
C MET A 1 12.85 -9.74 1.41
N ALA A 2 11.56 -10.07 1.53
CA ALA A 2 10.68 -10.21 0.41
C ALA A 2 10.54 -8.88 -0.35
N LYS A 3 10.31 -8.96 -1.66
CA LYS A 3 10.09 -7.81 -2.54
C LYS A 3 8.82 -7.99 -3.34
N ILE A 4 8.10 -6.89 -3.56
CA ILE A 4 7.01 -6.85 -4.53
C ILE A 4 7.65 -6.74 -5.92
N VAL A 5 7.38 -7.72 -6.78
CA VAL A 5 7.89 -7.77 -8.16
C VAL A 5 6.94 -7.01 -9.09
N GLU A 6 5.64 -7.21 -8.92
CA GLU A 6 4.63 -6.66 -9.82
C GLU A 6 3.30 -6.46 -9.08
N VAL A 7 2.58 -5.39 -9.44
CA VAL A 7 1.20 -5.13 -9.01
C VAL A 7 0.38 -4.80 -10.26
N THR A 8 -0.67 -5.59 -10.52
CA THR A 8 -1.54 -5.42 -11.69
C THR A 8 -3.01 -5.48 -11.32
N LEU A 9 -3.84 -4.80 -12.11
CA LEU A 9 -5.29 -4.87 -12.03
C LEU A 9 -5.79 -5.87 -13.09
N ASP A 10 -6.27 -7.03 -12.65
CA ASP A 10 -6.58 -8.18 -13.53
C ASP A 10 -8.01 -8.10 -14.09
N LYS A 11 -8.95 -7.49 -13.35
CA LYS A 11 -10.36 -7.34 -13.74
C LYS A 11 -10.89 -5.97 -13.32
N ILE A 12 -10.72 -4.96 -14.17
CA ILE A 12 -11.52 -3.74 -14.10
C ILE A 12 -12.68 -3.94 -15.08
N PRO A 13 -13.95 -3.81 -14.66
CA PRO A 13 -15.05 -3.87 -15.62
C PRO A 13 -14.88 -2.75 -16.66
N GLU A 14 -15.06 -3.10 -17.94
CA GLU A 14 -14.95 -2.17 -19.09
C GLU A 14 -15.88 -0.95 -18.92
N TYR A 15 -16.98 -1.15 -18.19
CA TYR A 15 -17.89 -0.11 -17.75
C TYR A 15 -17.98 -0.10 -16.24
N VAL A 16 -17.54 0.99 -15.63
CA VAL A 16 -17.67 1.22 -14.20
C VAL A 16 -19.01 1.87 -13.93
N GLN A 17 -19.88 1.20 -13.15
CA GLN A 17 -21.13 1.82 -12.71
C GLN A 17 -20.82 2.83 -11.60
N VAL A 18 -21.05 4.11 -11.89
CA VAL A 18 -20.86 5.23 -10.98
C VAL A 18 -22.18 5.46 -10.22
N ASP A 19 -22.31 4.85 -9.05
CA ASP A 19 -23.48 4.95 -8.17
C ASP A 19 -23.00 4.90 -6.71
N ASP A 20 -23.53 5.79 -5.85
CA ASP A 20 -23.19 5.88 -4.42
C ASP A 20 -23.53 4.58 -3.66
N HIS A 21 -24.47 3.80 -4.17
CA HIS A 21 -24.96 2.58 -3.55
C HIS A 21 -24.38 1.29 -4.15
N ARG A 22 -23.63 1.38 -5.27
CA ARG A 22 -23.05 0.20 -5.91
C ARG A 22 -21.56 0.10 -5.65
N THR A 23 -21.13 -1.11 -5.35
CA THR A 23 -19.72 -1.44 -5.19
C THR A 23 -19.23 -2.18 -6.42
N ASN A 24 -18.08 -1.76 -6.94
CA ASN A 24 -17.41 -2.49 -8.00
C ASN A 24 -16.31 -3.35 -7.37
N THR A 25 -16.24 -4.62 -7.75
CA THR A 25 -15.18 -5.52 -7.30
C THR A 25 -14.09 -5.58 -8.34
N ILE A 26 -12.87 -5.24 -7.94
CA ILE A 26 -11.67 -5.43 -8.74
C ILE A 26 -10.81 -6.53 -8.13
N ILE A 27 -9.93 -7.11 -8.95
CA ILE A 27 -8.91 -8.05 -8.47
C ILE A 27 -7.55 -7.40 -8.65
N VAL A 28 -6.86 -7.15 -7.53
CA VAL A 28 -5.46 -6.76 -7.54
C VAL A 28 -4.61 -8.02 -7.47
N LYS A 29 -3.77 -8.22 -8.47
CA LYS A 29 -2.77 -9.29 -8.51
C LYS A 29 -1.45 -8.71 -8.06
N THR A 30 -0.89 -9.26 -6.99
CA THR A 30 0.43 -8.88 -6.47
C THR A 30 1.35 -10.07 -6.56
N GLN A 31 2.48 -9.92 -7.25
CA GLN A 31 3.54 -10.90 -7.27
C GLN A 31 4.62 -10.52 -6.27
N ILE A 32 4.89 -11.42 -5.33
CA ILE A 32 5.91 -11.24 -4.29
C ILE A 32 6.97 -12.31 -4.47
N GLU A 33 8.22 -11.91 -4.31
CA GLU A 33 9.37 -12.81 -4.25
C GLU A 33 9.95 -12.77 -2.84
N PHE A 34 10.10 -13.93 -2.22
CA PHE A 34 10.64 -14.12 -0.89
C PHE A 34 12.11 -14.48 -0.96
N HIS A 35 12.90 -13.92 -0.05
CA HIS A 35 14.27 -14.36 0.15
C HIS A 35 14.28 -15.73 0.83
N SER A 36 15.31 -16.55 0.58
CA SER A 36 15.40 -17.89 1.18
C SER A 36 15.38 -17.86 2.72
N LEU A 37 15.96 -16.82 3.32
CA LEU A 37 15.92 -16.61 4.77
C LEU A 37 14.49 -16.38 5.28
N ASP A 38 13.66 -15.66 4.52
CA ASP A 38 12.27 -15.38 4.90
C ASP A 38 11.51 -16.70 4.99
N ILE A 39 11.66 -17.55 3.96
CA ILE A 39 11.04 -18.89 3.89
C ILE A 39 11.53 -19.78 5.04
N SER A 40 12.84 -19.85 5.26
CA SER A 40 13.43 -20.68 6.32
C SER A 40 13.02 -20.22 7.72
N GLY A 41 12.85 -18.91 7.92
CA GLY A 41 12.44 -18.30 9.18
C GLY A 41 10.93 -18.25 9.37
N ASN A 42 10.15 -18.77 8.42
CA ASN A 42 8.70 -18.65 8.35
C ASN A 42 8.19 -17.23 8.63
N MET A 43 8.79 -16.26 7.95
CA MET A 43 8.46 -14.85 8.19
C MET A 43 7.05 -14.52 7.72
N GLU A 44 6.38 -13.73 8.55
CA GLU A 44 5.07 -13.17 8.24
C GLU A 44 5.21 -11.76 7.69
N TYR A 45 4.37 -11.45 6.71
CA TYR A 45 4.27 -10.15 6.06
C TYR A 45 2.81 -9.70 5.99
N LEU A 46 2.59 -8.40 6.15
CA LEU A 46 1.31 -7.78 5.90
C LEU A 46 1.39 -6.98 4.60
N LEU A 47 0.66 -7.44 3.58
CA LEU A 47 0.52 -6.71 2.31
C LEU A 47 -0.64 -5.75 2.44
N HIS A 48 -0.35 -4.46 2.35
CA HIS A 48 -1.38 -3.43 2.23
C HIS A 48 -1.49 -2.96 0.79
N LEU A 49 -2.73 -2.88 0.31
CA LEU A 49 -3.09 -2.41 -1.01
C LEU A 49 -4.01 -1.19 -0.86
N PHE A 50 -3.67 -0.12 -1.57
CA PHE A 50 -4.43 1.13 -1.60
C PHE A 50 -4.74 1.48 -3.04
N VAL A 51 -6.01 1.75 -3.33
CA VAL A 51 -6.48 2.05 -4.68
C VAL A 51 -6.89 3.52 -4.76
N TYR A 52 -6.38 4.19 -5.79
CA TYR A 52 -6.62 5.61 -6.04
C TYR A 52 -7.20 5.85 -7.44
N ASP A 53 -8.06 6.86 -7.56
CA ASP A 53 -8.38 7.52 -8.84
C ASP A 53 -7.38 8.67 -9.02
N VAL A 54 -6.49 8.57 -10.00
CA VAL A 54 -5.39 9.50 -10.20
C VAL A 54 -5.80 10.63 -11.14
N HIS A 55 -5.74 11.86 -10.65
CA HIS A 55 -6.17 13.05 -11.39
C HIS A 55 -4.98 13.88 -11.86
N GLY A 56 -4.19 13.32 -12.79
CA GLY A 56 -3.00 13.97 -13.35
C GLY A 56 -1.70 13.44 -12.73
N GLU A 57 -0.97 14.30 -12.02
CA GLU A 57 0.24 13.90 -11.30
C GLU A 57 -0.12 13.17 -10.02
N LYS A 58 0.49 12.00 -9.80
CA LYS A 58 0.21 11.14 -8.64
C LYS A 58 0.61 11.81 -7.32
N ASP A 59 -0.27 11.74 -6.34
CA ASP A 59 0.03 12.11 -4.96
C ASP A 59 1.14 11.23 -4.39
N ILE A 60 2.01 11.79 -3.53
CA ILE A 60 3.02 10.97 -2.84
C ILE A 60 2.36 10.29 -1.63
N PRO A 61 2.31 8.95 -1.56
CA PRO A 61 1.88 8.26 -0.35
C PRO A 61 3.00 8.29 0.70
N VAL A 62 2.71 8.86 1.87
CA VAL A 62 3.56 8.79 3.07
C VAL A 62 3.00 7.70 3.97
N LEU A 63 3.78 6.66 4.18
CA LEU A 63 3.41 5.48 4.97
C LEU A 63 4.03 5.58 6.36
N ILE A 64 3.20 5.55 7.40
CA ILE A 64 3.64 5.22 8.75
C ILE A 64 3.34 3.74 8.95
N SER A 65 4.37 2.93 8.69
CA SER A 65 4.30 1.47 8.78
C SER A 65 4.28 1.03 10.24
N ASN A 66 3.22 0.34 10.63
CA ASN A 66 3.16 -0.45 11.84
C ASN A 66 2.33 -1.69 11.54
N TRP A 67 2.75 -2.85 12.05
CA TRP A 67 2.13 -4.15 11.77
C TRP A 67 0.61 -4.12 12.01
N ASP A 68 0.16 -3.49 13.09
CA ASP A 68 -1.27 -3.42 13.43
C ASP A 68 -1.97 -2.14 12.95
N ASP A 69 -1.29 -0.98 13.02
CA ASP A 69 -1.88 0.34 12.72
C ASP A 69 -1.06 1.09 11.67
N THR A 70 -1.10 0.57 10.44
CA THR A 70 -0.51 1.24 9.28
C THR A 70 -1.38 2.42 8.84
N LYS A 71 -0.81 3.62 8.86
CA LYS A 71 -1.45 4.85 8.40
C LYS A 71 -0.82 5.31 7.10
N VAL A 72 -1.67 5.63 6.12
CA VAL A 72 -1.24 6.26 4.87
C VAL A 72 -1.75 7.69 4.84
N PHE A 73 -0.81 8.62 4.76
CA PHE A 73 -1.05 10.01 4.47
C PHE A 73 -0.76 10.25 3.00
N ARG A 74 -1.54 11.14 2.37
CA ARG A 74 -1.26 11.58 1.01
C ARG A 74 -0.76 13.01 1.07
N VAL A 75 0.35 13.26 0.39
CA VAL A 75 0.86 14.61 0.18
C VAL A 75 0.57 14.98 -1.27
N ALA A 76 -0.43 15.84 -1.44
CA ALA A 76 -0.77 16.37 -2.75
C ALA A 76 0.31 17.34 -3.21
N ARG A 77 0.79 17.16 -4.44
CA ARG A 77 1.79 18.07 -5.03
C ARG A 77 1.17 19.36 -5.57
N ASN A 78 -0.10 19.30 -5.98
CA ASN A 78 -0.84 20.39 -6.60
C ASN A 78 -2.21 20.58 -5.91
N GLU A 79 -3.02 21.53 -6.39
CA GLU A 79 -4.38 21.79 -5.87
C GLU A 79 -5.35 20.62 -6.08
N ARG A 80 -5.08 19.76 -7.09
CA ARG A 80 -5.90 18.59 -7.42
C ARG A 80 -5.33 17.35 -6.73
N LYS A 81 -6.17 16.63 -6.01
CA LYS A 81 -5.81 15.47 -5.18
C LYS A 81 -6.34 14.19 -5.79
N ASP A 82 -5.63 13.09 -5.57
CA ASP A 82 -6.10 11.76 -5.98
C ASP A 82 -7.21 11.28 -5.05
N ASP A 83 -8.27 10.70 -5.61
CA ASP A 83 -9.38 10.16 -4.81
C ASP A 83 -9.01 8.80 -4.25
N PHE A 84 -9.20 8.60 -2.95
CA PHE A 84 -8.99 7.29 -2.34
C PHE A 84 -10.26 6.47 -2.41
N LEU A 85 -10.16 5.29 -3.01
CA LEU A 85 -11.32 4.48 -3.33
C LEU A 85 -11.48 3.32 -2.34
N CYS A 86 -10.40 2.63 -2.00
CA CYS A 86 -10.42 1.57 -0.99
C CYS A 86 -9.01 1.17 -0.51
N LYS A 87 -8.98 0.43 0.61
CA LYS A 87 -7.79 -0.27 1.12
C LYS A 87 -8.13 -1.71 1.47
N GLN A 88 -7.14 -2.59 1.42
CA GLN A 88 -7.23 -3.96 1.92
C GLN A 88 -5.87 -4.41 2.43
N SER A 89 -5.88 -5.21 3.49
CA SER A 89 -4.68 -5.85 4.06
C SER A 89 -4.79 -7.36 3.94
N VAL A 90 -3.69 -8.04 3.64
CA VAL A 90 -3.62 -9.50 3.55
C VAL A 90 -2.40 -9.99 4.31
N LEU A 91 -2.60 -10.87 5.28
CA LEU A 91 -1.50 -11.57 5.96
C LEU A 91 -0.92 -12.63 5.02
N ILE A 92 0.40 -12.68 4.94
CA ILE A 92 1.13 -13.57 4.06
C ILE A 92 2.21 -14.26 4.87
N LYS A 93 2.22 -15.58 4.80
CA LYS A 93 3.30 -16.40 5.34
C LYS A 93 4.22 -16.86 4.22
N SER A 94 5.52 -16.79 4.45
CA SER A 94 6.54 -17.14 3.45
C SER A 94 6.66 -18.65 3.22
N ASP A 95 6.26 -19.48 4.20
CA ASP A 95 6.25 -20.95 4.08
C ASP A 95 5.29 -21.47 3.02
N GLU A 96 4.20 -20.74 2.76
CA GLU A 96 3.24 -21.04 1.70
C GLU A 96 3.78 -20.72 0.28
N ALA A 97 4.98 -20.16 0.14
CA ALA A 97 5.58 -19.84 -1.15
C ALA A 97 6.30 -21.06 -1.74
N ASN A 98 5.63 -21.79 -2.62
CA ASN A 98 6.15 -23.05 -3.19
C ASN A 98 7.49 -22.93 -3.96
N LYS A 99 7.90 -21.75 -4.44
CA LYS A 99 9.12 -21.56 -5.27
C LYS A 99 9.64 -20.13 -5.25
N THR A 100 10.02 -19.63 -4.08
CA THR A 100 10.54 -18.26 -3.84
C THR A 100 9.65 -17.11 -4.32
N SER A 101 8.53 -17.38 -4.96
CA SER A 101 7.58 -16.40 -5.45
C SER A 101 6.15 -16.89 -5.20
N LYS A 102 5.26 -15.93 -4.95
CA LYS A 102 3.84 -16.17 -4.70
C LYS A 102 3.05 -15.08 -5.40
N ILE A 103 1.97 -15.50 -6.05
CA ILE A 103 0.98 -14.58 -6.63
C ILE A 103 -0.21 -14.54 -5.70
N ILE A 104 -0.59 -13.35 -5.28
CA ILE A 104 -1.73 -13.10 -4.42
C ILE A 104 -2.77 -12.35 -5.22
N LYS A 105 -3.98 -12.90 -5.26
CA LYS A 105 -5.14 -12.26 -5.89
C LYS A 105 -6.06 -11.75 -4.78
N THR A 106 -6.08 -10.45 -4.61
CA THR A 106 -6.88 -9.81 -3.57
C THR A 106 -8.12 -9.18 -4.20
N PRO A 107 -9.33 -9.69 -3.91
CA PRO A 107 -10.56 -9.00 -4.29
C PRO A 107 -10.70 -7.73 -3.45
N MET A 108 -10.91 -6.60 -4.11
CA MET A 108 -11.11 -5.31 -3.45
C MET A 108 -12.43 -4.69 -3.89
N THR A 109 -13.17 -4.19 -2.90
CA THR A 109 -14.46 -3.57 -3.10
C THR A 109 -14.27 -2.05 -3.15
N MET A 110 -14.58 -1.44 -4.28
CA MET A 110 -14.44 -0.01 -4.52
C MET A 110 -15.80 0.67 -4.53
N LYS A 111 -15.85 1.86 -3.93
CA LYS A 111 -16.95 2.81 -4.08
C LYS A 111 -16.44 3.97 -4.91
N LEU A 112 -17.04 4.20 -6.08
CA LEU A 112 -16.56 5.22 -7.01
C LEU A 112 -17.24 6.58 -6.84
N GLY A 113 -18.24 6.64 -5.93
CA GLY A 113 -18.97 7.84 -5.54
C GLY A 113 -19.69 8.50 -6.71
N LYS A 114 -20.34 9.63 -6.46
CA LYS A 114 -20.79 10.54 -7.52
C LYS A 114 -19.60 11.13 -8.29
N LEU A 115 -19.80 11.38 -9.59
CA LEU A 115 -18.90 12.24 -10.36
C LEU A 115 -18.79 13.59 -9.65
N GLN A 116 -17.60 13.93 -9.17
CA GLN A 116 -17.30 15.30 -8.74
C GLN A 116 -17.10 16.19 -9.98
N ASP A 117 -17.24 17.50 -9.84
CA ASP A 117 -17.14 18.45 -10.96
C ASP A 117 -15.81 18.36 -11.74
N ASN A 118 -14.78 17.77 -11.12
CA ASN A 118 -13.46 17.52 -11.69
C ASN A 118 -13.22 16.06 -12.15
N THR A 119 -14.23 15.20 -12.22
CA THR A 119 -14.04 13.84 -12.80
C THR A 119 -14.31 13.83 -14.29
N SER A 120 -13.40 13.27 -15.08
CA SER A 120 -13.66 13.01 -16.50
C SER A 120 -14.82 12.03 -16.63
N ILE A 121 -15.81 12.41 -17.43
CA ILE A 121 -17.01 11.60 -17.71
C ILE A 121 -16.66 10.34 -18.52
N TYR A 122 -15.51 10.34 -19.23
CA TYR A 122 -15.18 9.32 -20.22
C TYR A 122 -14.02 8.39 -19.82
N THR A 123 -13.09 8.84 -18.97
CA THR A 123 -11.88 8.07 -18.63
C THR A 123 -11.44 8.31 -17.18
N ARG A 124 -11.28 7.25 -16.40
CA ARG A 124 -10.68 7.27 -15.06
C ARG A 124 -9.37 6.50 -15.05
N LYS A 125 -8.42 6.93 -14.23
CA LYS A 125 -7.08 6.32 -14.15
C LYS A 125 -6.89 5.71 -12.77
N PHE A 126 -7.14 4.42 -12.66
CA PHE A 126 -6.95 3.72 -11.40
C PHE A 126 -5.51 3.26 -11.23
N GLU A 127 -4.93 3.57 -10.08
CA GLU A 127 -3.61 3.07 -9.71
C GLU A 127 -3.63 2.44 -8.32
N VAL A 128 -2.78 1.42 -8.14
CA VAL A 128 -2.64 0.70 -6.87
C VAL A 128 -1.28 1.00 -6.28
N PHE A 129 -1.27 1.49 -5.05
CA PHE A 129 -0.08 1.51 -4.22
C PHE A 129 -0.07 0.27 -3.33
N ALA A 130 0.97 -0.53 -3.45
CA ALA A 130 1.17 -1.72 -2.63
C ALA A 130 2.40 -1.53 -1.75
N THR A 131 2.29 -1.94 -0.49
CA THR A 131 3.40 -1.98 0.45
C THR A 131 3.39 -3.29 1.22
N LEU A 132 4.58 -3.83 1.48
CA LEU A 132 4.78 -5.08 2.18
C LEU A 132 5.57 -4.79 3.45
N ILE A 133 4.95 -5.05 4.60
CA ILE A 133 5.55 -4.78 5.91
C ILE A 133 5.85 -6.14 6.56
N PRO A 134 7.11 -6.45 6.94
CA PRO A 134 7.42 -7.66 7.69
C PRO A 134 6.99 -7.52 9.16
N ALA A 135 6.71 -8.65 9.82
CA ALA A 135 6.34 -8.68 11.25
C ALA A 135 7.41 -8.07 12.15
N ILE A 136 8.67 -8.15 11.71
CA ILE A 136 9.81 -7.52 12.35
C ILE A 136 10.48 -6.63 11.31
N ASP A 137 10.06 -5.38 11.25
CA ASP A 137 10.59 -4.37 10.31
C ASP A 137 11.69 -3.50 10.94
N ARG A 138 11.59 -3.23 12.25
CA ARG A 138 12.47 -2.31 12.93
C ARG A 138 12.86 -2.81 14.32
N VAL A 139 14.16 -2.90 14.55
CA VAL A 139 14.75 -3.09 15.87
C VAL A 139 15.57 -1.83 16.18
N SER A 140 15.22 -1.13 17.26
CA SER A 140 15.88 0.13 17.64
C SER A 140 16.15 0.13 19.13
N LYS A 141 17.28 0.71 19.54
CA LYS A 141 17.67 0.87 20.94
C LYS A 141 18.22 2.27 21.13
N TRP A 142 17.75 2.96 22.15
CA TRP A 142 18.34 4.24 22.57
C TRP A 142 19.72 3.99 23.18
N SER A 143 20.66 4.92 22.95
CA SER A 143 21.90 4.94 23.73
C SER A 143 21.57 5.23 25.19
N GLU A 144 22.51 4.93 26.07
CA GLU A 144 22.44 5.46 27.43
C GLU A 144 22.52 7.00 27.39
N PRO A 145 21.81 7.70 28.30
CA PRO A 145 21.89 9.15 28.39
C PRO A 145 23.31 9.57 28.78
N PHE A 146 23.84 10.61 28.13
CA PHE A 146 25.13 11.24 28.48
C PHE A 146 24.88 12.68 28.90
N GLU A 147 25.33 13.03 30.11
CA GLU A 147 25.31 14.40 30.60
C GLU A 147 26.70 15.04 30.40
N SER A 148 26.72 16.25 29.83
CA SER A 148 27.95 17.03 29.62
C SER A 148 27.83 18.38 30.30
N GLN A 149 28.93 18.85 30.89
CA GLN A 149 29.00 20.19 31.47
C GLN A 149 29.42 21.19 30.39
N LEU A 150 28.62 22.25 30.22
CA LEU A 150 28.98 23.38 29.37
C LEU A 150 29.99 24.25 30.12
N VAL A 151 31.23 24.30 29.64
CA VAL A 151 32.26 25.21 30.14
C VAL A 151 32.33 26.40 29.19
N PHE A 152 32.03 27.59 29.70
CA PHE A 152 32.26 28.84 28.99
C PHE A 152 33.65 29.36 29.39
N VAL A 153 34.49 29.62 28.38
CA VAL A 153 35.84 30.13 28.56
C VAL A 153 35.80 31.61 28.20
N ASP A 154 36.28 32.47 29.10
CA ASP A 154 36.40 33.94 28.88
C ASP A 154 37.45 34.30 27.83
#